data_AF-A0A2N9F557-F1
#
_entry.id   AF-A0A2N9F557-F1
#
_cell.length_a   1.000
_cell.length_b   1.000
_cell.length_c   1.000
_cell.angle_alpha   90.00
_cell.angle_beta   90.00
_cell.angle_gamma   90.00
#
_symmetry.space_group_name_H-M   'P 1'
#
loop_
_entity.id
_entity.type
_entity.pdbx_description
1 polymer ?
#
loop_
_entity_poly.entity_id
_entity_poly.type
_entity_poly.pdbx_seq_one_letter_code
_entity_poly.pdbx_strand_id
1 'polypeptide(L)' 'MCLVFVCDEDQRVLSRQPAPGACTYCGGMVQAMDVASQWRFCFLPLYSKTKRKYYCTVCAKRLVVQ' A
#
# COMPACT_ATOMS: atom_id res chain seq x y z
N MET A 1 -26.05 -16.01 -21.07
CA MET A 1 -25.87 -14.87 -20.16
C MET A 1 -24.39 -14.73 -19.86
N CYS A 2 -23.75 -13.64 -20.31
CA CYS A 2 -22.33 -13.41 -20.08
C CYS A 2 -22.19 -12.53 -18.83
N LEU A 3 -21.79 -13.13 -17.71
CA LEU A 3 -21.37 -12.38 -16.53
C LEU A 3 -19.98 -11.80 -16.82
N VAL A 4 -19.95 -10.61 -17.42
CA VAL A 4 -18.74 -9.78 -17.48
C VAL A 4 -18.45 -9.34 -16.05
N PHE A 5 -17.71 -10.17 -15.34
CA PHE A 5 -17.24 -9.86 -14.00
C PHE A 5 -16.18 -8.76 -14.10
N VAL A 6 -16.61 -7.51 -13.88
CA VAL A 6 -15.70 -6.38 -13.73
C VAL A 6 -15.10 -6.48 -12.33
N CYS A 7 -13.92 -7.09 -12.25
CA CYS A 7 -13.04 -7.05 -11.08
C CYS A 7 -12.22 -5.76 -11.13
N ASP A 8 -12.46 -4.85 -10.21
CA ASP A 8 -11.68 -3.62 -10.07
C ASP A 8 -11.01 -3.61 -8.69
N GLU A 9 -9.69 -3.44 -8.65
CA GLU A 9 -8.93 -3.24 -7.42
C GLU A 9 -8.58 -1.76 -7.28
N ASP A 10 -9.27 -1.05 -6.40
CA ASP A 10 -8.98 0.35 -6.10
C ASP A 10 -7.88 0.42 -5.03
N GLN A 11 -6.69 0.92 -5.39
CA GLN A 11 -5.61 1.16 -4.45
C GLN A 11 -5.54 2.64 -4.07
N ARG A 12 -5.82 2.94 -2.80
CA ARG A 12 -5.79 4.29 -2.25
C ARG A 12 -4.79 4.42 -1.12
N VAL A 13 -3.95 5.46 -1.17
CA VAL A 13 -3.07 5.82 -0.05
C VAL A 13 -3.91 6.48 1.04
N LEU A 14 -4.01 5.84 2.21
CA LEU A 14 -4.71 6.37 3.38
C LEU A 14 -3.87 7.40 4.11
N SER A 15 -2.61 7.08 4.37
CA SER A 15 -1.74 7.94 5.17
C SER A 15 -0.26 7.71 4.85
N ARG A 16 0.52 8.76 5.06
CA ARG A 16 1.98 8.73 5.02
C ARG A 16 2.48 9.18 6.39
N GLN A 17 3.10 8.29 7.13
CA GLN A 17 3.58 8.56 8.48
C GLN A 17 5.09 8.32 8.54
N PRO A 18 5.88 9.18 9.18
CA PRO A 18 7.28 8.86 9.46
C PRO A 18 7.33 7.64 10.39
N ALA A 19 8.15 6.66 10.04
CA ALA A 19 8.32 5.45 10.82
C ALA A 19 9.65 5.51 11.58
N PRO A 20 9.69 5.10 12.85
CA PRO A 20 10.95 4.94 13.56
C PRO A 20 11.76 3.83 12.90
N GLY A 21 12.96 4.16 12.44
CA GLY A 21 13.85 3.23 11.75
C GLY A 21 14.74 3.95 10.74
N ALA A 22 15.90 3.35 10.48
CA ALA A 22 16.83 3.79 9.45
C ALA A 22 16.84 2.77 8.31
N CYS A 23 16.96 3.25 7.07
CA CYS A 23 17.13 2.38 5.93
C CYS A 23 18.47 1.65 6.02
N THR A 24 18.46 0.33 5.94
CA THR A 24 19.69 -0.50 5.99
C THR A 24 20.66 -0.23 4.84
N TYR A 25 20.19 0.39 3.75
CA TYR A 25 21.02 0.70 2.58
C TYR A 25 21.71 2.07 2.65
N CYS A 26 21.06 3.09 3.21
CA CYS A 26 21.58 4.46 3.20
C CYS A 26 21.56 5.17 4.56
N GLY A 27 21.06 4.53 5.62
CA GLY A 27 20.88 5.12 6.95
C GLY A 27 19.78 6.19 7.03
N GLY A 28 19.09 6.50 5.93
CA GLY A 28 18.07 7.55 5.88
C GLY A 28 16.76 7.19 6.58
N MET A 29 15.96 8.21 6.87
CA MET A 29 14.66 8.04 7.55
C MET A 29 13.66 7.23 6.72
N VAL A 30 12.93 6.34 7.41
CA VAL A 30 11.90 5.50 6.82
C VAL A 30 10.53 6.16 6.97
N GLN A 31 9.72 6.08 5.93
CA GLN A 31 8.33 6.53 5.89
C GLN A 31 7.42 5.32 5.70
N ALA A 32 6.48 5.14 6.62
CA ALA A 32 5.37 4.21 6.46
C ALA A 32 4.28 4.83 5.58
N MET A 33 3.79 4.05 4.64
CA MET A 33 2.73 4.39 3.71
C MET A 33 1.63 3.35 3.85
N ASP A 34 0.52 3.76 4.44
CA ASP A 34 -0.65 2.91 4.60
C ASP A 34 -1.50 3.01 3.33
N VAL A 35 -1.61 1.89 2.60
CA VAL A 35 -2.35 1.78 1.34
C VAL A 35 -3.55 0.87 1.58
N ALA A 36 -4.75 1.40 1.45
CA ALA A 36 -5.97 0.60 1.39
C ALA A 36 -6.21 0.13 -0.05
N SER A 37 -6.36 -1.17 -0.22
CA SER A 37 -6.83 -1.80 -1.46
C SER A 37 -8.28 -2.23 -1.25
N GLN A 38 -9.20 -1.65 -1.99
CA GLN A 38 -10.62 -2.04 -2.00
C GLN A 38 -10.92 -2.82 -3.28
N TRP A 39 -11.30 -4.08 -3.12
CA TRP A 39 -11.80 -4.92 -4.20
C TRP A 39 -13.27 -4.63 -4.44
N ARG A 40 -13.59 -4.26 -5.67
CA ARG A 40 -14.95 -4.06 -6.16
C ARG A 40 -15.24 -5.09 -7.24
N PHE A 41 -16.41 -5.67 -7.17
CA PHE A 41 -16.85 -6.67 -8.12
C PHE A 41 -18.26 -6.34 -8.56
N CYS A 42 -18.43 -6.07 -9.85
CA CYS A 42 -19.71 -5.65 -10.40
C CYS A 42 -20.37 -4.52 -9.59
N PHE A 43 -19.56 -3.52 -9.17
CA PHE A 43 -19.97 -2.35 -8.37
C PHE A 43 -20.21 -2.58 -6.87
N LEU A 44 -20.14 -3.81 -6.34
CA LEU A 44 -20.18 -4.04 -4.90
C LEU A 44 -18.77 -4.06 -4.29
N PRO A 45 -18.51 -3.30 -3.21
CA PRO A 45 -17.27 -3.42 -2.45
C PRO A 45 -17.27 -4.76 -1.70
N LEU A 46 -16.55 -5.74 -2.23
CA LEU A 46 -16.46 -7.07 -1.62
C LEU A 46 -15.55 -7.05 -0.39
N TYR A 47 -14.44 -6.31 -0.47
CA TYR A 47 -13.39 -6.45 0.51
C TYR A 47 -12.41 -5.28 0.51
N SER A 48 -12.01 -4.81 1.68
CA SER A 48 -10.96 -3.80 1.84
C SER A 48 -9.79 -4.36 2.65
N LYS A 49 -8.59 -4.40 2.08
CA LYS A 49 -7.35 -4.67 2.80
C LYS A 49 -6.55 -3.40 2.96
N THR A 50 -6.14 -3.10 4.19
CA THR A 50 -5.09 -2.11 4.42
C THR A 50 -3.73 -2.82 4.44
N LYS A 51 -2.79 -2.32 3.64
CA LYS A 51 -1.41 -2.79 3.52
C LYS A 51 -0.48 -1.64 3.87
N ARG A 52 0.32 -1.82 4.91
CA ARG A 52 1.39 -0.87 5.27
C ARG A 52 2.64 -1.19 4.46
N LYS A 53 3.13 -0.22 3.71
CA LYS A 53 4.37 -0.30 2.90
C LYS A 53 5.39 0.66 3.50
N TYR A 54 6.61 0.23 3.72
CA TYR A 54 7.67 1.11 4.21
C TYR A 54 8.57 1.54 3.05
N TYR A 55 8.90 2.82 2.99
CA TYR A 55 9.76 3.41 1.97
C TYR A 55 10.81 4.30 2.60
N CYS A 56 12.01 4.26 2.04
CA CYS A 56 13.07 5.18 2.37
C CYS A 56 12.78 6.54 1.73
N THR A 57 12.76 7.62 2.51
CA THR A 57 12.54 8.98 1.96
C THR A 57 13.71 9.49 1.12
N VAL A 58 14.92 9.01 1.43
CA VAL A 58 16.17 9.43 0.75
C VAL A 58 16.35 8.66 -0.56
N CYS A 59 16.17 7.35 -0.50
CA CYS A 59 16.52 6.41 -1.56
C CYS A 59 15.30 5.85 -2.31
N ALA A 60 14.08 6.25 -1.92
CA ALA A 60 12.79 5.77 -2.43
C ALA A 60 12.62 4.23 -2.46
N LYS A 61 13.54 3.51 -1.82
CA LYS A 61 13.60 2.04 -1.85
C LYS A 61 12.57 1.50 -0.87
N ARG A 62 11.85 0.46 -1.30
CA ARG A 62 10.85 -0.22 -0.47
C ARG A 62 11.56 -1.05 0.60
N LEU A 63 11.26 -0.79 1.86
CA LEU A 63 11.69 -1.62 2.98
C LEU A 63 10.61 -2.66 3.25
N VAL A 64 11.01 -3.93 3.19
CA VAL A 64 10.21 -5.05 3.68
C VAL A 64 10.77 -5.35 5.06
N VAL A 65 9.97 -5.14 6.10
CA VAL A 65 10.28 -5.69 7.43
C VAL A 65 10.25 -7.20 7.25
N GLN A 66 11.42 -7.84 7.30
CA GLN A 66 11.55 -9.30 7.35
C GLN A 66 11.07 -9.83 8.70
#